data_AF-A0A8H7XCM3-F1
#
_entry.id   AF-A0A8H7XCM3-F1
#
_cell.length_a   1.000
_cell.length_b   1.000
_cell.length_c   1.000
_cell.angle_alpha   90.00
_cell.angle_beta   90.00
_cell.angle_gamma   90.00
#
_symmetry.space_group_name_H-M   'P 1'
#
loop_
_entity.id
_entity.type
_entity.pdbx_description
1 polymer ?
#
loop_
_entity_poly.entity_id
_entity_poly.type
_entity_poly.pdbx_seq_one_letter_code
_entity_poly.pdbx_strand_id
1 'polypeptide(L)'
;MHFPTLPTSLLVTLALHYGVNAAASDEKVLEPCTVSSTTGNFYDLRSLSIALPTDDKKPVKGEKVDDWHARGYDYHKSEANFTLNICAPVVGKVEDVVGVDRSLWKNVSAYYELDSKKYSIGQNSSELTLRGRRIVLQYTNGSPCTTEKKRRSTWDADEHEVEFETKSDSEVRRKSTIISFHCDKDPLATQAVATFVGTDPDECSYHFEVLSRAACITAEPAKQTVGPGAVFAIIGVIAILVYFLGGVFYQRNVAHARGWRQLPNYSMWAGIGSFIKDIFVIATSSCSRFMPSRRGYSALSVSANGSSNGRGRNNRAEDENRLIDQLDEEWDD
;
A
#
# COMPACT_ATOMS: atom_id res chain seq x y z
N MET A 1 -13.23 57.12 -10.47
CA MET A 1 -12.57 56.05 -9.69
C MET A 1 -12.10 54.99 -10.67
N HIS A 2 -10.78 54.83 -10.81
CA HIS A 2 -10.15 53.85 -11.70
C HIS A 2 -10.22 52.45 -11.06
N PHE A 3 -10.78 51.48 -11.77
CA PHE A 3 -10.64 50.07 -11.43
C PHE A 3 -9.40 49.51 -12.15
N PRO A 4 -8.47 48.86 -11.43
CA PRO A 4 -7.34 48.20 -12.08
C PRO A 4 -7.85 46.94 -12.78
N THR A 5 -7.55 46.83 -14.07
CA THR A 5 -7.78 45.64 -14.89
C THR A 5 -6.81 44.54 -14.45
N LEU A 6 -7.32 43.51 -13.78
CA LEU A 6 -6.59 42.26 -13.56
C LEU A 6 -6.41 41.53 -14.90
N PRO A 7 -5.20 41.07 -15.24
CA PRO A 7 -4.94 40.47 -16.54
C PRO A 7 -5.48 39.03 -16.56
N THR A 8 -6.40 38.78 -17.48
CA THR A 8 -6.99 37.48 -17.81
C THR A 8 -5.97 36.45 -18.32
N SER A 9 -4.71 36.84 -18.50
CA SER A 9 -3.61 35.98 -18.97
C SER A 9 -3.06 35.02 -17.92
N LEU A 10 -3.32 35.23 -16.62
CA LEU A 10 -2.74 34.41 -15.54
C LEU A 10 -3.51 33.10 -15.30
N LEU A 11 -4.77 33.00 -15.75
CA LEU A 11 -5.58 31.79 -15.61
C LEU A 11 -5.34 30.74 -16.71
N VAL A 12 -4.88 31.16 -17.89
CA VAL A 12 -4.59 30.24 -19.00
C VAL A 12 -3.25 29.53 -18.81
N THR A 13 -2.28 30.17 -18.15
CA THR A 13 -0.98 29.56 -17.84
C THR A 13 -1.07 28.47 -16.77
N LEU A 14 -2.02 28.56 -15.83
CA LEU A 14 -2.20 27.53 -14.79
C LEU A 14 -2.79 26.22 -15.37
N ALA A 15 -3.66 26.31 -16.37
CA ALA A 15 -4.25 25.14 -17.02
C ALA A 15 -3.22 24.33 -17.85
N LEU A 16 -2.20 25.00 -18.41
CA LEU A 16 -1.13 24.33 -19.15
C LEU A 16 -0.05 23.73 -18.23
N HIS A 17 0.10 24.21 -17.00
CA HIS A 17 1.07 23.64 -16.04
C HIS A 17 0.56 22.38 -15.33
N TYR A 18 -0.76 22.14 -15.29
CA TYR A 18 -1.33 20.91 -14.73
C TYR A 18 -1.37 19.73 -15.73
N GLY A 19 -1.15 19.97 -17.03
CA GLY A 19 -1.40 18.99 -18.08
C GLY A 19 -0.19 18.21 -18.60
N VAL A 20 1.05 18.46 -18.15
CA VAL A 20 2.25 17.91 -18.83
C VAL A 20 3.20 17.11 -17.92
N ASN A 21 2.98 17.03 -16.61
CA ASN A 21 3.85 16.24 -15.73
C ASN A 21 3.22 14.89 -15.35
N ALA A 22 3.25 13.91 -16.26
CA ALA A 22 3.31 12.48 -15.92
C ALA A 22 3.55 11.60 -17.16
N ALA A 23 4.60 11.90 -17.92
CA ALA A 23 5.27 10.89 -18.75
C ALA A 23 6.71 10.73 -18.24
N ALA A 24 6.84 10.48 -16.94
CA ALA A 24 8.05 9.90 -16.41
C ALA A 24 8.06 8.43 -16.86
N SER A 25 9.15 8.00 -17.49
CA SER A 25 9.45 6.60 -17.72
C SER A 25 9.41 5.86 -16.38
N ASP A 26 8.27 5.23 -16.09
CA ASP A 26 8.04 4.45 -14.89
C ASP A 26 8.90 3.18 -15.04
N GLU A 27 10.10 3.18 -14.47
CA GLU A 27 10.80 1.93 -14.15
C GLU A 27 9.88 1.22 -13.17
N LYS A 28 9.06 0.29 -13.69
CA LYS A 28 8.01 -0.39 -12.93
C LYS A 28 8.66 -1.05 -11.72
N VAL A 29 8.56 -0.40 -10.56
CA VAL A 29 8.88 -1.02 -9.28
C VAL A 29 7.89 -2.15 -9.11
N LEU A 30 8.29 -3.37 -9.48
CA LEU A 30 7.45 -4.54 -9.37
C LEU A 30 7.13 -4.75 -7.89
N GLU A 31 5.83 -4.82 -7.57
CA GLU A 31 5.38 -5.19 -6.25
C GLU A 31 5.87 -6.60 -5.90
N PRO A 32 6.20 -6.88 -4.62
CA PRO A 32 6.75 -8.17 -4.24
C PRO A 32 5.82 -9.32 -4.65
N CYS A 33 6.38 -10.41 -5.18
CA CYS A 33 5.64 -11.58 -5.65
C CYS A 33 4.77 -11.34 -6.91
N THR A 34 5.13 -10.37 -7.74
CA THR A 34 4.52 -10.16 -9.06
C THR A 34 5.58 -10.17 -10.15
N VAL A 35 5.20 -10.57 -11.37
CA VAL A 35 6.09 -10.50 -12.52
C VAL A 35 5.32 -10.12 -13.78
N SER A 36 5.92 -9.25 -14.58
CA SER A 36 5.41 -8.87 -15.89
C SER A 36 6.38 -9.30 -17.00
N SER A 37 5.82 -9.73 -18.13
CA SER A 37 6.56 -10.03 -19.35
C SER A 37 6.66 -8.77 -20.21
N THR A 38 7.69 -8.68 -21.04
CA THR A 38 7.82 -7.66 -22.10
C THR A 38 6.65 -7.69 -23.09
N THR A 39 5.95 -8.81 -23.20
CA THR A 39 4.76 -8.99 -24.04
C THR A 39 3.46 -8.48 -23.40
N GLY A 40 3.51 -7.94 -22.17
CA GLY A 40 2.33 -7.45 -21.45
C GLY A 40 1.56 -8.50 -20.64
N ASN A 41 2.08 -9.72 -20.52
CA ASN A 41 1.52 -10.70 -19.59
C ASN A 41 1.88 -10.32 -18.15
N PHE A 42 0.91 -10.35 -17.24
CA PHE A 42 1.13 -10.11 -15.82
C PHE A 42 0.76 -11.35 -15.01
N TYR A 43 1.51 -11.60 -13.95
CA TYR A 43 1.30 -12.68 -13.03
C TYR A 43 1.36 -12.15 -11.60
N ASP A 44 0.33 -12.49 -10.82
CA ASP A 44 0.19 -12.08 -9.44
C ASP A 44 0.06 -13.32 -8.55
N LEU A 45 1.14 -13.65 -7.84
CA LEU A 45 1.17 -14.81 -6.95
C LEU A 45 0.94 -14.42 -5.48
N ARG A 46 0.61 -13.15 -5.19
CA ARG A 46 0.41 -12.67 -3.81
C ARG A 46 -0.70 -13.41 -3.08
N SER A 47 -1.72 -13.88 -3.79
CA SER A 47 -2.80 -14.70 -3.20
C SER A 47 -2.32 -16.06 -2.68
N LEU A 48 -1.10 -16.48 -3.04
CA LEU A 48 -0.49 -17.72 -2.56
C LEU A 48 0.47 -17.51 -1.39
N SER A 49 0.84 -16.25 -1.14
CA SER A 49 1.67 -15.86 0.00
C SER A 49 0.81 -15.88 1.25
N ILE A 50 1.12 -16.78 2.17
CA ILE A 50 0.43 -16.84 3.46
C ILE A 50 1.16 -15.88 4.41
N ALA A 51 0.45 -14.85 4.88
CA ALA A 51 1.01 -13.91 5.82
C ALA A 51 1.11 -14.53 7.22
N LEU A 52 2.17 -14.18 7.96
CA LEU A 52 2.28 -14.51 9.37
C LEU A 52 1.09 -13.91 10.14
N PRO A 53 0.33 -14.71 10.90
CA PRO A 53 -0.74 -14.19 11.74
C PRO A 53 -0.14 -13.19 12.73
N THR A 54 -0.54 -11.93 12.64
CA THR A 54 -0.35 -11.00 13.76
C THR A 54 -1.30 -11.41 14.87
N ASP A 55 -0.81 -11.55 16.10
CA ASP A 55 -1.50 -12.14 17.26
C ASP A 55 -2.92 -11.59 17.56
N ASP A 56 -3.31 -10.45 16.98
CA ASP A 56 -4.54 -9.72 17.31
C ASP A 56 -5.68 -9.81 16.28
N LYS A 57 -5.51 -10.49 15.13
CA LYS A 57 -6.55 -10.54 14.07
C LYS A 57 -6.96 -11.96 13.73
N LYS A 58 -8.24 -12.28 13.98
CA LYS A 58 -8.85 -13.52 13.49
C LYS A 58 -8.72 -13.57 11.96
N PRO A 59 -8.34 -14.73 11.39
CA PRO A 59 -8.23 -14.89 9.94
C PRO A 59 -9.59 -14.64 9.29
N VAL A 60 -9.57 -13.99 8.11
CA VAL A 60 -10.78 -13.77 7.34
C VAL A 60 -11.30 -15.13 6.87
N LYS A 61 -12.63 -15.31 6.94
CA LYS A 61 -13.28 -16.58 6.57
C LYS A 61 -12.96 -16.93 5.10
N GLY A 62 -12.20 -18.00 4.89
CA GLY A 62 -11.82 -18.51 3.57
C GLY A 62 -10.36 -18.27 3.17
N GLU A 63 -9.58 -17.55 3.98
CA GLU A 63 -8.14 -17.39 3.79
C GLU A 63 -7.38 -18.60 4.40
N LYS A 64 -6.35 -19.08 3.69
CA LYS A 64 -5.50 -20.17 4.17
C LYS A 64 -4.51 -19.61 5.21
N VAL A 65 -4.36 -20.31 6.33
CA VAL A 65 -3.56 -19.84 7.50
C VAL A 65 -2.33 -20.73 7.74
N ASP A 66 -2.38 -21.93 7.19
CA ASP A 66 -1.44 -23.03 7.31
C ASP A 66 -0.56 -23.13 6.06
N ASP A 67 0.71 -23.46 6.24
CA ASP A 67 1.71 -23.55 5.17
C ASP A 67 1.32 -24.56 4.06
N TRP A 68 2.00 -24.47 2.90
CA TRP A 68 1.84 -25.44 1.82
C TRP A 68 2.65 -26.70 2.13
N HIS A 69 1.98 -27.86 2.06
CA HIS A 69 2.59 -29.15 2.33
C HIS A 69 2.71 -29.98 1.06
N ALA A 70 3.88 -30.57 0.84
CA ALA A 70 4.14 -31.52 -0.24
C ALA A 70 4.74 -32.81 0.33
N ARG A 71 4.25 -33.97 -0.14
CA ARG A 71 4.76 -35.27 0.28
C ARG A 71 5.93 -35.69 -0.59
N GLY A 72 7.04 -36.09 0.02
CA GLY A 72 8.19 -36.66 -0.67
C GLY A 72 8.02 -38.14 -0.94
N TYR A 73 7.12 -38.53 -1.85
CA TYR A 73 6.75 -39.95 -2.08
C TYR A 73 7.96 -40.88 -2.22
N ASP A 74 9.02 -40.45 -2.90
CA ASP A 74 10.21 -41.26 -3.16
C ASP A 74 11.45 -40.80 -2.36
N TYR A 75 11.36 -39.69 -1.63
CA TYR A 75 12.50 -39.12 -0.92
C TYR A 75 12.61 -39.74 0.47
N HIS A 76 13.79 -40.30 0.79
CA HIS A 76 14.06 -40.96 2.07
C HIS A 76 12.95 -41.93 2.50
N LYS A 77 12.58 -42.87 1.61
CA LYS A 77 11.53 -43.89 1.87
C LYS A 77 10.18 -43.32 2.31
N SER A 78 9.79 -42.17 1.75
CA SER A 78 8.55 -41.45 2.05
C SER A 78 8.45 -40.86 3.46
N GLU A 79 9.56 -40.77 4.20
CA GLU A 79 9.57 -40.26 5.59
C GLU A 79 9.65 -38.73 5.67
N ALA A 80 10.12 -38.06 4.60
CA ALA A 80 10.25 -36.61 4.59
C ALA A 80 8.99 -35.90 4.11
N ASN A 81 8.44 -35.03 4.97
CA ASN A 81 7.41 -34.09 4.60
C ASN A 81 8.01 -32.71 4.34
N PHE A 82 7.62 -32.09 3.23
CA PHE A 82 8.05 -30.75 2.86
C PHE A 82 7.00 -29.74 3.27
N THR A 83 7.46 -28.65 3.88
CA THR A 83 6.65 -27.50 4.24
C THR A 83 7.26 -26.26 3.61
N LEU A 84 6.45 -25.49 2.89
CA LEU A 84 6.89 -24.29 2.19
C LEU A 84 5.81 -23.22 2.17
N ASN A 85 6.27 -21.98 2.03
CA ASN A 85 5.44 -20.82 1.73
C ASN A 85 5.91 -20.18 0.42
N ILE A 86 5.05 -19.38 -0.21
CA ILE A 86 5.30 -18.77 -1.52
C ILE A 86 5.53 -17.28 -1.31
N CYS A 87 6.69 -16.76 -1.71
CA CYS A 87 7.10 -15.35 -1.57
C CYS A 87 7.14 -14.80 -0.13
N ALA A 88 7.02 -15.66 0.86
CA ALA A 88 7.01 -15.33 2.28
C ALA A 88 7.75 -16.43 3.08
N PRO A 89 8.23 -16.13 4.30
CA PRO A 89 8.72 -17.15 5.22
C PRO A 89 7.58 -18.07 5.67
N VAL A 90 7.90 -19.28 6.13
CA VAL A 90 6.88 -20.19 6.66
C VAL A 90 6.20 -19.60 7.89
N VAL A 91 4.93 -19.96 8.08
CA VAL A 91 4.09 -19.44 9.17
C VAL A 91 4.50 -20.04 10.51
N GLY A 92 4.82 -21.33 10.52
CA GLY A 92 5.29 -22.02 11.73
C GLY A 92 6.62 -21.48 12.23
N LYS A 93 6.80 -21.39 13.56
CA LYS A 93 8.11 -21.07 14.15
C LYS A 93 9.10 -22.19 13.82
N VAL A 94 10.10 -21.88 13.00
CA VAL A 94 11.20 -22.78 12.69
C VAL A 94 12.37 -22.47 13.61
N GLU A 95 12.77 -23.48 14.39
CA GLU A 95 13.90 -23.43 15.30
C GLU A 95 14.77 -24.67 15.05
N ASP A 96 16.03 -24.60 15.49
CA ASP A 96 17.02 -25.68 15.40
C ASP A 96 17.25 -26.21 13.97
N VAL A 97 17.37 -25.29 13.02
CA VAL A 97 17.68 -25.61 11.62
C VAL A 97 19.15 -25.97 11.47
N VAL A 98 19.43 -27.13 10.87
CA VAL A 98 20.78 -27.63 10.67
C VAL A 98 21.57 -26.70 9.72
N GLY A 99 22.71 -26.18 10.19
CA GLY A 99 23.66 -25.42 9.38
C GLY A 99 23.17 -24.05 8.87
N VAL A 100 22.15 -23.48 9.51
CA VAL A 100 21.64 -22.12 9.25
C VAL A 100 21.74 -21.29 10.54
N ASP A 101 22.22 -20.06 10.43
CA ASP A 101 22.35 -19.15 11.56
C ASP A 101 20.99 -18.79 12.18
N ARG A 102 20.95 -18.60 13.51
CA ARG A 102 19.72 -18.27 14.26
C ARG A 102 19.01 -17.01 13.76
N SER A 103 19.77 -16.04 13.24
CA SER A 103 19.22 -14.81 12.65
C SER A 103 18.42 -15.07 11.38
N LEU A 104 18.75 -16.14 10.64
CA LEU A 104 18.15 -16.49 9.36
C LEU A 104 16.95 -17.45 9.49
N TRP A 105 16.71 -18.02 10.67
CA TRP A 105 15.60 -18.95 10.89
C TRP A 105 14.23 -18.33 10.58
N LYS A 106 14.06 -17.04 10.86
CA LYS A 106 12.82 -16.28 10.55
C LYS A 106 12.57 -16.10 9.05
N ASN A 107 13.61 -16.24 8.23
CA ASN A 107 13.53 -16.03 6.79
C ASN A 107 13.41 -17.35 6.02
N VAL A 108 13.37 -18.51 6.70
CA VAL A 108 13.20 -19.80 6.04
C VAL A 108 11.82 -19.85 5.38
N SER A 109 11.79 -20.02 4.06
CA SER A 109 10.56 -20.12 3.27
C SER A 109 10.19 -21.56 2.95
N ALA A 110 11.14 -22.49 3.03
CA ALA A 110 10.89 -23.90 2.79
C ALA A 110 11.86 -24.77 3.61
N TYR A 111 11.35 -25.87 4.16
CA TYR A 111 12.14 -26.84 4.90
C TYR A 111 11.51 -28.25 4.80
N TYR A 112 12.30 -29.26 5.14
CA TYR A 112 11.80 -30.60 5.41
C TYR A 112 12.25 -31.09 6.78
N GLU A 113 11.54 -32.06 7.30
CA GLU A 113 11.88 -32.74 8.54
C GLU A 113 12.26 -34.19 8.25
N LEU A 114 13.39 -34.63 8.80
CA LEU A 114 13.91 -35.99 8.71
C LEU A 114 14.59 -36.32 10.04
N ASP A 115 14.27 -37.48 10.62
CA ASP A 115 14.80 -37.92 11.93
C ASP A 115 14.67 -36.86 13.03
N SER A 116 13.52 -36.17 13.09
CA SER A 116 13.25 -35.06 14.02
C SER A 116 14.20 -33.85 13.90
N LYS A 117 14.95 -33.75 12.80
CA LYS A 117 15.80 -32.59 12.47
C LYS A 117 15.19 -31.82 11.31
N LYS A 118 15.27 -30.49 11.38
CA LYS A 118 14.76 -29.59 10.36
C LYS A 118 15.89 -29.11 9.45
N TYR A 119 15.72 -29.29 8.16
CA TYR A 119 16.67 -28.86 7.14
C TYR A 119 16.01 -27.81 6.25
N SER A 120 16.56 -26.60 6.24
CA SER A 120 16.10 -25.55 5.31
C SER A 120 16.55 -25.89 3.90
N ILE A 121 15.65 -25.73 2.94
CA ILE A 121 15.93 -25.86 1.50
C ILE A 121 15.92 -24.51 0.79
N GLY A 122 15.75 -23.42 1.54
CA GLY A 122 15.96 -22.08 1.04
C GLY A 122 15.39 -20.97 1.93
N GLN A 123 15.90 -19.77 1.69
CA GLN A 123 15.46 -18.52 2.30
C GLN A 123 14.38 -17.84 1.45
N ASN A 124 13.61 -16.98 2.11
CA ASN A 124 12.55 -16.20 1.50
C ASN A 124 13.07 -15.36 0.33
N SER A 125 12.37 -15.48 -0.79
CA SER A 125 12.55 -14.64 -1.97
C SER A 125 11.18 -14.30 -2.52
N SER A 126 10.98 -13.06 -2.93
CA SER A 126 9.76 -12.63 -3.63
C SER A 126 10.05 -12.34 -5.11
N GLU A 127 11.25 -12.70 -5.59
CA GLU A 127 11.69 -12.50 -6.96
C GLU A 127 11.21 -13.65 -7.85
N LEU A 128 10.34 -13.30 -8.81
CA LEU A 128 9.79 -14.24 -9.77
C LEU A 128 10.49 -14.09 -11.11
N THR A 129 10.90 -15.20 -11.70
CA THR A 129 11.55 -15.22 -13.01
C THR A 129 10.67 -15.91 -14.04
N LEU A 130 10.62 -15.37 -15.25
CA LEU A 130 9.94 -16.01 -16.38
C LEU A 130 10.93 -16.89 -17.12
N ARG A 131 10.68 -18.20 -17.16
CA ARG A 131 11.45 -19.18 -17.93
C ARG A 131 10.56 -19.70 -19.05
N GLY A 132 10.60 -19.02 -20.19
CA GLY A 132 9.71 -19.30 -21.32
C GLY A 132 8.27 -18.94 -20.98
N ARG A 133 7.38 -19.95 -20.90
CA ARG A 133 5.95 -19.79 -20.52
C ARG A 133 5.66 -20.14 -19.06
N ARG A 134 6.68 -20.47 -18.27
CA ARG A 134 6.55 -20.86 -16.87
C ARG A 134 7.10 -19.76 -15.97
N ILE A 135 6.45 -19.57 -14.83
CA ILE A 135 6.93 -18.70 -13.76
C ILE A 135 7.71 -19.58 -12.80
N VAL A 136 8.88 -19.12 -12.40
CA VAL A 136 9.79 -19.86 -11.53
C VAL A 136 10.19 -18.97 -10.36
N LEU A 137 10.01 -19.49 -9.15
CA LEU A 137 10.53 -18.91 -7.92
C LEU A 137 11.72 -19.74 -7.43
N GLN A 138 12.82 -19.06 -7.10
CA GLN A 138 14.03 -19.70 -6.61
C GLN A 138 14.31 -19.28 -5.17
N TYR A 139 14.47 -20.27 -4.30
CA TYR A 139 14.98 -20.08 -2.95
C TYR A 139 16.41 -20.60 -2.87
N THR A 140 17.27 -19.83 -2.21
CA THR A 140 18.71 -20.11 -2.08
C THR A 140 19.13 -20.05 -0.62
N ASN A 141 20.39 -20.36 -0.30
CA ASN A 141 20.95 -20.24 1.05
C ASN A 141 20.24 -21.10 2.11
N GLY A 142 19.87 -22.33 1.75
CA GLY A 142 19.39 -23.32 2.70
C GLY A 142 20.49 -23.89 3.60
N SER A 143 20.18 -25.04 4.19
CA SER A 143 21.15 -25.85 4.94
C SER A 143 22.28 -26.36 4.02
N PRO A 144 23.47 -26.66 4.56
CA PRO A 144 24.57 -27.24 3.79
C PRO A 144 24.15 -28.52 3.06
N CYS A 145 24.65 -28.70 1.84
CA CYS A 145 24.45 -29.94 1.11
C CYS A 145 25.31 -31.04 1.73
N THR A 146 24.76 -32.25 1.80
CA THR A 146 25.47 -33.45 2.21
C THR A 146 26.49 -33.77 1.13
N THR A 147 27.73 -33.34 1.32
CA THR A 147 28.82 -33.77 0.43
C THR A 147 29.14 -35.21 0.79
N GLU A 148 28.42 -36.16 0.18
CA GLU A 148 28.94 -37.51 0.09
C GLU A 148 30.21 -37.43 -0.75
N LYS A 149 31.37 -37.33 -0.08
CA LYS A 149 32.62 -37.74 -0.68
C LYS A 149 32.40 -39.22 -1.02
N LYS A 150 32.05 -39.53 -2.28
CA LYS A 150 32.39 -40.84 -2.84
C LYS A 150 33.90 -40.96 -2.70
N ARG A 151 34.34 -41.55 -1.59
CA ARG A 151 35.73 -41.95 -1.40
C ARG A 151 36.02 -42.95 -2.51
N ARG A 152 36.56 -42.47 -3.63
CA ARG A 152 37.39 -43.30 -4.48
C ARG A 152 38.71 -43.51 -3.72
N SER A 153 38.69 -44.40 -2.75
CA SER A 153 39.86 -44.97 -2.08
C SER A 153 39.37 -46.24 -1.40
N THR A 154 39.56 -47.39 -2.04
CA THR A 154 40.59 -48.36 -1.65
C THR A 154 40.32 -48.89 -0.25
N TRP A 155 39.86 -50.14 -0.20
CA TRP A 155 40.03 -51.12 0.89
C TRP A 155 40.54 -50.53 2.21
N ASP A 156 39.66 -50.38 3.19
CA ASP A 156 39.79 -50.98 4.52
C ASP A 156 38.50 -50.71 5.29
N ALA A 157 37.99 -51.77 5.92
CA ALA A 157 36.82 -51.73 6.80
C ALA A 157 37.21 -50.99 8.08
N ASP A 158 36.37 -50.06 8.54
CA ASP A 158 35.91 -50.00 9.93
C ASP A 158 34.94 -48.82 10.14
N GLU A 159 33.87 -49.15 10.88
CA GLU A 159 32.87 -48.37 11.63
C GLU A 159 32.39 -46.98 11.14
N HIS A 160 31.06 -46.91 10.99
CA HIS A 160 30.28 -45.72 10.64
C HIS A 160 30.17 -44.74 11.81
N GLU A 161 30.89 -43.62 11.75
CA GLU A 161 30.46 -42.35 12.33
C GLU A 161 30.48 -41.27 11.24
N VAL A 162 29.34 -40.62 11.00
CA VAL A 162 29.23 -39.51 10.05
C VAL A 162 29.76 -38.25 10.74
N GLU A 163 31.08 -38.10 10.76
CA GLU A 163 31.73 -36.86 11.20
C GLU A 163 31.54 -35.74 10.16
N PHE A 164 30.95 -34.63 10.60
CA PHE A 164 30.82 -33.40 9.81
C PHE A 164 32.18 -32.66 9.79
N GLU A 165 33.13 -33.17 9.01
CA GLU A 165 34.42 -32.50 8.83
C GLU A 165 34.24 -31.17 8.07
N THR A 166 34.42 -30.07 8.79
CA THR A 166 34.55 -28.71 8.24
C THR A 166 35.90 -28.56 7.55
N LYS A 167 35.99 -28.93 6.27
CA LYS A 167 37.14 -28.54 5.44
C LYS A 167 37.01 -27.08 5.02
N SER A 168 38.03 -26.33 5.37
CA SER A 168 38.29 -24.93 5.02
C SER A 168 38.32 -24.69 3.50
N ASP A 169 37.62 -23.63 3.08
CA ASP A 169 37.86 -22.81 1.89
C ASP A 169 37.46 -23.33 0.49
N SER A 170 36.51 -24.27 0.41
CA SER A 170 35.60 -24.34 -0.74
C SER A 170 34.21 -23.94 -0.26
N GLU A 171 33.62 -22.90 -0.84
CA GLU A 171 32.29 -22.39 -0.52
C GLU A 171 31.29 -23.53 -0.30
N VAL A 172 30.85 -23.73 0.95
CA VAL A 172 29.95 -24.84 1.30
C VAL A 172 28.67 -24.69 0.50
N ARG A 173 28.46 -25.60 -0.46
CA ARG A 173 27.26 -25.57 -1.30
C ARG A 173 26.03 -25.72 -0.42
N ARG A 174 25.06 -24.81 -0.57
CA ARG A 174 23.82 -24.78 0.21
C ARG A 174 22.65 -25.30 -0.61
N LYS A 175 21.69 -25.93 0.07
CA LYS A 175 20.46 -26.43 -0.52
C LYS A 175 19.67 -25.26 -1.11
N SER A 176 19.03 -25.52 -2.24
CA SER A 176 18.22 -24.56 -2.97
C SER A 176 16.95 -25.21 -3.50
N THR A 177 15.92 -24.41 -3.72
CA THR A 177 14.62 -24.90 -4.18
C THR A 177 14.17 -24.10 -5.39
N ILE A 178 13.64 -24.81 -6.38
CA ILE A 178 13.03 -24.24 -7.57
C ILE A 178 11.56 -24.65 -7.58
N ILE A 179 10.69 -23.64 -7.56
CA ILE A 179 9.23 -23.83 -7.59
C ILE A 179 8.74 -23.36 -8.95
N SER A 180 8.15 -24.28 -9.71
CA SER A 180 7.56 -24.00 -11.02
C SER A 180 6.04 -23.86 -10.87
N PHE A 181 5.49 -22.72 -11.30
CA PHE A 181 4.05 -22.48 -11.23
C PHE A 181 3.35 -22.81 -12.54
N HIS A 182 2.20 -23.47 -12.41
CA HIS A 182 1.35 -23.90 -13.50
C HIS A 182 -0.06 -23.35 -13.33
N CYS A 183 -0.59 -22.76 -14.40
CA CYS A 183 -1.97 -22.27 -14.44
C CYS A 183 -2.93 -23.45 -14.40
N ASP A 184 -3.67 -23.55 -13.31
CA ASP A 184 -4.80 -24.47 -13.17
C ASP A 184 -6.10 -23.74 -13.52
N LYS A 185 -6.84 -24.26 -14.50
CA LYS A 185 -8.11 -23.70 -14.96
C LYS A 185 -9.32 -24.52 -14.50
N ASP A 186 -9.10 -25.59 -13.75
CA ASP A 186 -10.19 -26.43 -13.28
C ASP A 186 -11.11 -25.62 -12.34
N PRO A 187 -12.41 -25.45 -12.66
CA PRO A 187 -13.36 -24.76 -11.79
C PRO A 187 -13.59 -25.46 -10.44
N LEU A 188 -13.20 -26.73 -10.29
CA LEU A 188 -13.27 -27.46 -9.02
C LEU A 188 -12.05 -27.25 -8.11
N ALA A 189 -10.90 -26.83 -8.66
CA ALA A 189 -9.70 -26.56 -7.88
C ALA A 189 -9.83 -25.26 -7.08
N THR A 190 -10.27 -25.37 -5.82
CA THR A 190 -10.50 -24.21 -4.94
C THR A 190 -9.22 -23.66 -4.30
N GLN A 191 -8.16 -24.46 -4.22
CA GLN A 191 -6.89 -24.12 -3.58
C GLN A 191 -5.72 -24.55 -4.46
N ALA A 192 -4.56 -23.92 -4.27
CA ALA A 192 -3.34 -24.34 -4.93
C ALA A 192 -2.85 -25.68 -4.36
N VAL A 193 -2.17 -26.47 -5.19
CA VAL A 193 -1.60 -27.75 -4.80
C VAL A 193 -0.11 -27.72 -5.09
N ALA A 194 0.70 -27.95 -4.05
CA ALA A 194 2.14 -28.09 -4.16
C ALA A 194 2.52 -29.57 -4.24
N THR A 195 3.26 -29.95 -5.28
CA THR A 195 3.75 -31.31 -5.50
C THR A 195 5.27 -31.32 -5.55
N PHE A 196 5.86 -32.34 -4.95
CA PHE A 196 7.30 -32.59 -5.04
C PHE A 196 7.59 -33.36 -6.33
N VAL A 197 8.50 -32.85 -7.15
CA VAL A 197 8.88 -33.49 -8.43
C VAL A 197 10.11 -34.37 -8.23
N GLY A 198 11.11 -33.86 -7.52
CA GLY A 198 12.36 -34.57 -7.33
C GLY A 198 13.47 -33.68 -6.77
N THR A 199 14.62 -34.31 -6.58
CA THR A 199 15.85 -33.68 -6.10
C THR A 199 17.02 -34.15 -6.95
N ASP A 200 18.06 -33.33 -7.02
CA ASP A 200 19.34 -33.74 -7.60
C ASP A 200 19.95 -34.93 -6.82
N PRO A 201 20.81 -35.75 -7.45
CA PRO A 201 21.49 -36.85 -6.78
C PRO A 201 22.38 -36.42 -5.62
N ASP A 202 22.82 -35.14 -5.61
CA ASP A 202 23.61 -34.55 -4.53
C ASP A 202 22.74 -33.92 -3.42
N GLU A 203 21.41 -34.13 -3.48
CA GLU A 203 20.40 -33.61 -2.54
C GLU A 203 20.53 -32.10 -2.25
N CYS A 204 20.92 -31.35 -3.27
CA CYS A 204 21.30 -29.95 -3.13
C CYS A 204 20.37 -28.98 -3.87
N SER A 205 19.56 -29.51 -4.79
CA SER A 205 18.47 -28.77 -5.42
C SER A 205 17.18 -29.57 -5.29
N TYR A 206 16.08 -28.86 -5.02
CA TYR A 206 14.76 -29.44 -4.86
C TYR A 206 13.80 -28.79 -5.86
N HIS A 207 12.99 -29.60 -6.52
CA HIS A 207 12.06 -29.16 -7.53
C HIS A 207 10.63 -29.41 -7.09
N PHE A 208 9.83 -28.34 -7.06
CA PHE A 208 8.40 -28.40 -6.78
C PHE A 208 7.60 -27.84 -7.94
N GLU A 209 6.42 -28.40 -8.14
CA GLU A 209 5.41 -27.87 -9.04
C GLU A 209 4.23 -27.39 -8.22
N VAL A 210 3.73 -26.20 -8.55
CA VAL A 210 2.55 -25.63 -7.89
C VAL A 210 1.49 -25.36 -8.94
N LEU A 211 0.37 -26.06 -8.81
CA LEU A 211 -0.83 -25.85 -9.62
C LEU A 211 -1.71 -24.82 -8.94
N SER A 212 -1.99 -23.72 -9.64
CA SER A 212 -2.79 -22.63 -9.08
C SER A 212 -3.45 -21.78 -10.17
N ARG A 213 -4.65 -21.26 -9.88
CA ARG A 213 -5.32 -20.25 -10.71
C ARG A 213 -4.57 -18.92 -10.75
N ALA A 214 -3.84 -18.59 -9.68
CA ALA A 214 -3.06 -17.34 -9.59
C ALA A 214 -1.90 -17.30 -10.59
N ALA A 215 -1.42 -18.47 -11.03
CA ALA A 215 -0.37 -18.60 -12.04
C ALA A 215 -0.89 -18.41 -13.47
N CYS A 216 -2.18 -18.16 -13.66
CA CYS A 216 -2.75 -17.83 -14.96
C CYS A 216 -2.43 -16.39 -15.35
N ILE A 217 -2.23 -16.16 -16.65
CA ILE A 217 -1.95 -14.82 -17.18
C ILE A 217 -3.14 -13.92 -16.87
N THR A 218 -2.86 -12.80 -16.21
CA THR A 218 -3.80 -11.70 -16.01
C THR A 218 -3.33 -10.49 -16.80
N ALA A 219 -4.26 -9.61 -17.14
CA ALA A 219 -3.88 -8.27 -17.58
C ALA A 219 -3.40 -7.51 -16.34
N GLU A 220 -2.25 -6.82 -16.44
CA GLU A 220 -1.85 -5.87 -15.41
C GLU A 220 -3.04 -4.93 -15.16
N PRO A 221 -3.44 -4.70 -13.89
CA PRO A 221 -4.53 -3.78 -13.61
C PRO A 221 -4.11 -2.41 -14.14
N ALA A 222 -4.60 -2.08 -15.34
CA ALA A 222 -4.41 -0.76 -15.91
C ALA A 222 -4.95 0.20 -14.86
N LYS A 223 -4.08 1.07 -14.31
CA LYS A 223 -4.45 2.14 -13.39
C LYS A 223 -5.61 2.86 -14.06
N GLN A 224 -6.85 2.59 -13.62
CA GLN A 224 -8.03 3.06 -14.33
C GLN A 224 -7.98 4.58 -14.32
N THR A 225 -7.75 5.13 -15.50
CA THR A 225 -7.68 6.57 -15.75
C THR A 225 -9.05 7.15 -15.45
N VAL A 226 -9.20 7.73 -14.27
CA VAL A 226 -10.36 8.52 -13.82
C VAL A 226 -11.62 7.65 -13.61
N GLY A 227 -11.93 7.36 -12.34
CA GLY A 227 -13.17 6.66 -11.99
C GLY A 227 -14.42 7.36 -12.53
N PRO A 228 -15.52 6.64 -12.78
CA PRO A 228 -16.72 7.19 -13.41
C PRO A 228 -17.25 8.44 -12.70
N GLY A 229 -17.16 8.48 -11.36
CA GLY A 229 -17.56 9.65 -10.57
C GLY A 229 -16.75 10.92 -10.88
N ALA A 230 -15.46 10.80 -11.16
CA ALA A 230 -14.62 11.96 -11.52
C ALA A 230 -14.95 12.48 -12.92
N VAL A 231 -15.30 11.59 -13.87
CA VAL A 231 -15.80 12.01 -15.19
C VAL A 231 -17.11 12.80 -15.06
N PHE A 232 -18.06 12.32 -14.26
CA PHE A 232 -19.32 13.05 -14.01
C PHE A 232 -19.10 14.38 -13.30
N ALA A 233 -18.16 14.46 -12.35
CA ALA A 233 -17.82 15.71 -11.67
C ALA A 233 -17.25 16.76 -12.65
N ILE A 234 -16.35 16.35 -13.55
CA ILE A 234 -15.78 17.23 -14.58
C ILE A 234 -16.87 17.78 -15.50
N ILE A 235 -17.76 16.91 -15.99
CA ILE A 235 -18.89 17.31 -16.85
C ILE A 235 -19.80 18.31 -16.11
N GLY A 236 -20.12 18.04 -14.84
CA GLY A 236 -20.94 18.93 -14.01
C GLY A 236 -20.33 20.33 -13.85
N VAL A 237 -19.02 20.41 -13.59
CA VAL A 237 -18.30 21.69 -13.48
C VAL A 237 -18.36 22.48 -14.79
N ILE A 238 -18.13 21.82 -15.93
CA ILE A 238 -18.20 22.47 -17.25
C ILE A 238 -19.62 23.00 -17.52
N ALA A 239 -20.65 22.22 -17.21
CA ALA A 239 -22.04 22.64 -17.40
C ALA A 239 -22.39 23.89 -16.55
N ILE A 240 -21.92 23.94 -15.30
CA ILE A 240 -22.10 25.10 -14.42
C ILE A 240 -21.38 26.33 -14.99
N LEU A 241 -20.14 26.19 -15.47
CA LEU A 241 -19.39 27.29 -16.08
C LEU A 241 -20.09 27.85 -17.32
N VAL A 242 -20.56 26.99 -18.22
CA VAL A 242 -21.29 27.41 -19.42
C VAL A 242 -22.59 28.13 -19.03
N TYR A 243 -23.31 27.63 -18.03
CA TYR A 243 -24.53 28.27 -17.52
C TYR A 243 -24.26 29.68 -16.99
N PHE A 244 -23.21 29.87 -16.19
CA PHE A 244 -22.86 31.19 -15.66
C PHE A 244 -22.35 32.14 -16.76
N LEU A 245 -21.42 31.70 -17.61
CA LEU A 245 -20.85 32.54 -18.66
C LEU A 245 -21.91 32.95 -19.69
N GLY A 246 -22.68 31.98 -20.20
CA GLY A 246 -23.75 32.23 -21.16
C GLY A 246 -24.88 33.06 -20.56
N GLY A 247 -25.27 32.76 -19.32
CA GLY A 247 -26.33 33.50 -18.63
C GLY A 247 -25.95 34.94 -18.29
N VAL A 248 -24.71 35.18 -17.84
CA VAL A 248 -24.19 36.55 -17.62
C VAL A 248 -24.10 37.30 -18.94
N PHE A 249 -23.62 36.66 -20.01
CA PHE A 249 -23.54 37.27 -21.34
C PHE A 249 -24.93 37.67 -21.85
N TYR A 250 -25.93 36.78 -21.70
CA TYR A 250 -27.31 37.06 -22.07
C TYR A 250 -27.92 38.21 -21.26
N GLN A 251 -27.80 38.16 -19.93
CA GLN A 251 -28.32 39.19 -19.01
C GLN A 251 -27.68 40.56 -19.25
N ARG A 252 -26.39 40.58 -19.60
CA ARG A 252 -25.62 41.81 -19.85
C ARG A 252 -25.92 42.41 -21.23
N ASN A 253 -25.95 41.60 -22.27
CA ASN A 253 -26.03 42.09 -23.66
C ASN A 253 -27.45 42.23 -24.19
N VAL A 254 -28.36 41.34 -23.77
CA VAL A 254 -29.76 41.34 -24.25
C VAL A 254 -30.69 42.00 -23.24
N ALA A 255 -30.55 41.68 -21.94
CA ALA A 255 -31.46 42.19 -20.91
C ALA A 255 -30.98 43.49 -20.22
N HIS A 256 -29.78 43.98 -20.55
CA HIS A 256 -29.16 45.20 -19.99
C HIS A 256 -29.16 45.29 -18.44
N ALA A 257 -29.14 44.16 -17.74
CA ALA A 257 -29.06 44.13 -16.29
C ALA A 257 -27.65 44.55 -15.82
N ARG A 258 -27.56 45.29 -14.69
CA ARG A 258 -26.29 45.71 -14.08
C ARG A 258 -26.15 45.16 -12.66
N GLY A 259 -24.90 44.92 -12.25
CA GLY A 259 -24.55 44.44 -10.91
C GLY A 259 -24.98 42.99 -10.67
N TRP A 260 -25.32 42.67 -9.42
CA TRP A 260 -25.68 41.31 -8.96
C TRP A 260 -26.89 40.68 -9.65
N ARG A 261 -27.69 41.50 -10.35
CA ARG A 261 -28.80 41.02 -11.19
C ARG A 261 -28.35 40.35 -12.49
N GLN A 262 -27.05 40.35 -12.82
CA GLN A 262 -26.51 39.67 -14.00
C GLN A 262 -26.37 38.15 -13.84
N LEU A 263 -26.43 37.64 -12.61
CA LEU A 263 -26.31 36.21 -12.34
C LEU A 263 -27.66 35.50 -12.54
N PRO A 264 -27.72 34.47 -13.40
CA PRO A 264 -28.93 33.66 -13.56
C PRO A 264 -29.32 33.00 -12.22
N ASN A 265 -30.59 33.09 -11.82
CA ASN A 265 -31.13 32.45 -10.61
C ASN A 265 -30.31 32.72 -9.33
N TYR A 266 -29.91 33.97 -9.10
CA TYR A 266 -29.05 34.38 -7.98
C TYR A 266 -29.53 33.88 -6.59
N SER A 267 -30.84 33.88 -6.31
CA SER A 267 -31.38 33.42 -5.02
C SER A 267 -31.05 31.96 -4.71
N MET A 268 -31.09 31.08 -5.72
CA MET A 268 -30.73 29.67 -5.59
C MET A 268 -29.23 29.51 -5.33
N TRP A 269 -28.38 30.20 -6.11
CA TRP A 269 -26.93 30.09 -6.00
C TRP A 269 -26.36 30.72 -4.73
N ALA A 270 -26.96 31.82 -4.26
CA ALA A 270 -26.61 32.41 -2.97
C ALA A 270 -26.89 31.42 -1.82
N GLY A 271 -28.00 30.69 -1.88
CA GLY A 271 -28.33 29.63 -0.90
C GLY A 271 -27.38 28.44 -0.94
N ILE A 272 -26.97 28.01 -2.13
CA ILE A 272 -25.96 26.93 -2.30
C ILE A 272 -24.59 27.39 -1.77
N GLY A 273 -24.18 28.63 -2.07
CA GLY A 273 -22.93 29.20 -1.59
C GLY A 273 -22.89 29.36 -0.07
N SER A 274 -23.98 29.81 0.55
CA SER A 274 -24.07 29.89 2.02
C SER A 274 -23.99 28.51 2.66
N PHE A 275 -24.62 27.50 2.07
CA PHE A 275 -24.56 26.12 2.56
C PHE A 275 -23.14 25.53 2.50
N ILE A 276 -22.41 25.76 1.40
CA ILE A 276 -21.02 25.30 1.27
C ILE A 276 -20.11 26.01 2.28
N LYS A 277 -20.30 27.33 2.47
CA LYS A 277 -19.57 28.10 3.48
C LYS A 277 -19.79 27.51 4.88
N ASP A 278 -21.03 27.22 5.23
CA ASP A 278 -21.37 26.68 6.54
C ASP A 278 -20.81 25.26 6.74
N ILE A 279 -20.82 24.39 5.72
CA ILE A 279 -20.13 23.10 5.76
C ILE A 279 -18.62 23.27 5.99
N PHE A 280 -17.97 24.19 5.27
CA PHE A 280 -16.53 24.41 5.40
C PHE A 280 -16.17 24.94 6.80
N VAL A 281 -17.00 25.84 7.36
CA VAL A 281 -16.84 26.33 8.73
C VAL A 281 -17.04 25.21 9.75
N ILE A 282 -18.02 24.33 9.57
CA ILE A 282 -18.26 23.17 10.45
C ILE A 282 -17.10 22.17 10.36
N ALA A 283 -16.60 21.87 9.16
CA ALA A 283 -15.47 20.97 8.96
C ALA A 283 -14.18 21.56 9.57
N THR A 284 -13.89 22.83 9.32
CA THR A 284 -12.71 23.53 9.85
C THR A 284 -12.76 23.66 11.38
N SER A 285 -13.93 23.93 11.96
CA SER A 285 -14.10 24.00 13.42
C SER A 285 -14.05 22.63 14.09
N SER A 286 -14.42 21.56 13.38
CA SER A 286 -14.27 20.18 13.84
C SER A 286 -12.80 19.73 13.80
N CYS A 287 -12.04 20.12 12.77
CA CYS A 287 -10.60 19.88 12.72
C CYS A 287 -9.81 20.76 13.71
N SER A 288 -10.27 21.97 14.03
CA SER A 288 -9.63 22.83 15.03
C SER A 288 -9.87 22.37 16.48
N ARG A 289 -10.88 21.52 16.73
CA ARG A 289 -11.08 20.84 18.04
C ARG A 289 -10.13 19.67 18.27
N PHE A 290 -9.48 19.17 17.22
CA PHE A 290 -8.43 18.14 17.31
C PHE A 290 -7.00 18.72 17.46
N MET A 291 -6.84 20.04 17.43
CA MET A 291 -5.61 20.68 17.89
C MET A 291 -5.70 20.94 19.41
N PRO A 292 -4.75 20.44 20.23
CA PRO A 292 -4.76 20.71 21.66
C PRO A 292 -4.44 22.19 21.90
N SER A 293 -5.46 23.00 22.15
CA SER A 293 -5.24 24.36 22.65
C SER A 293 -4.72 24.23 24.07
N ARG A 294 -3.43 24.53 24.30
CA ARG A 294 -2.91 24.85 25.64
C ARG A 294 -3.59 26.12 26.12
N ARG A 295 -4.81 26.00 26.66
CA ARG A 295 -5.46 27.07 27.41
C ARG A 295 -5.24 26.77 28.89
N GLY A 296 -4.20 27.39 29.44
CA GLY A 296 -3.92 27.37 30.86
C GLY A 296 -5.11 27.94 31.63
N TYR A 297 -5.50 27.24 32.69
CA TYR A 297 -6.45 27.70 33.67
C TYR A 297 -5.88 28.94 34.36
N SER A 298 -6.43 30.13 34.09
CA SER A 298 -6.27 31.27 34.98
C SER A 298 -7.14 31.02 36.21
N ALA A 299 -6.50 30.79 37.35
CA ALA A 299 -7.15 30.57 38.63
C ALA A 299 -8.13 31.71 38.96
N LEU A 300 -9.33 31.34 39.39
CA LEU A 300 -10.25 32.23 40.09
C LEU A 300 -9.65 32.52 41.47
N SER A 301 -9.09 33.71 41.66
CA SER A 301 -8.88 34.29 42.99
C SER A 301 -9.78 35.51 43.14
N VAL A 302 -11.06 35.29 43.47
CA VAL A 302 -11.87 36.34 44.08
C VAL A 302 -11.82 36.12 45.57
N SER A 303 -10.88 36.84 46.18
CA SER A 303 -10.78 37.05 47.62
C SER A 303 -11.93 37.93 48.10
N ALA A 304 -12.31 37.71 49.35
CA ALA A 304 -13.37 38.39 50.06
C ALA A 304 -13.13 39.90 50.21
N ASN A 305 -14.22 40.66 50.16
CA ASN A 305 -14.44 41.94 50.82
C ASN A 305 -13.24 42.91 50.87
N GLY A 306 -13.19 43.85 49.92
CA GLY A 306 -12.26 44.98 49.98
C GLY A 306 -12.64 46.08 49.00
N SER A 307 -13.30 47.12 49.52
CA SER A 307 -13.53 48.42 48.88
C SER A 307 -12.27 48.98 48.20
N SER A 308 -12.35 49.41 46.93
CA SER A 308 -11.67 50.63 46.45
C SER A 308 -11.94 50.97 44.97
N ASN A 309 -12.17 52.26 44.77
CA ASN A 309 -12.21 53.03 43.52
C ASN A 309 -11.05 52.78 42.52
N GLY A 310 -11.33 52.93 41.22
CA GLY A 310 -10.34 53.38 40.22
C GLY A 310 -10.54 52.84 38.79
N ARG A 311 -11.28 53.54 37.92
CA ARG A 311 -10.77 54.33 36.76
C ARG A 311 -9.80 53.59 35.81
N GLY A 312 -10.30 53.15 34.64
CA GLY A 312 -9.92 53.68 33.30
C GLY A 312 -8.90 52.76 32.59
N ARG A 313 -8.81 52.58 31.27
CA ARG A 313 -9.24 53.39 30.11
C ARG A 313 -8.91 52.56 28.84
N ASN A 314 -9.65 52.79 27.74
CA ASN A 314 -9.35 52.47 26.31
C ASN A 314 -10.27 51.46 25.60
N ASN A 315 -11.50 51.91 25.27
CA ASN A 315 -12.16 51.65 23.98
C ASN A 315 -12.76 52.98 23.46
N ARG A 316 -11.87 53.96 23.36
CA ARG A 316 -12.10 55.38 23.04
C ARG A 316 -12.48 55.66 21.58
N ALA A 317 -12.49 54.65 20.69
CA ALA A 317 -12.69 54.88 19.26
C ALA A 317 -14.12 54.64 18.76
N GLU A 318 -14.90 53.77 19.42
CA GLU A 318 -16.27 53.43 18.96
C GLU A 318 -17.34 54.36 19.55
N ASP A 319 -17.08 54.94 20.73
CA ASP A 319 -17.98 55.92 21.36
C ASP A 319 -17.88 57.33 20.72
N GLU A 320 -16.76 57.69 20.09
CA GLU A 320 -16.59 58.99 19.41
C GLU A 320 -17.36 59.06 18.08
N ASN A 321 -17.46 57.95 17.33
CA ASN A 321 -18.25 57.91 16.09
C ASN A 321 -19.77 57.94 16.35
N ARG A 322 -20.22 57.47 17.51
CA ARG A 322 -21.64 57.45 17.88
C ARG A 322 -22.18 58.81 18.31
N LEU A 323 -21.30 59.70 18.78
CA LEU A 323 -21.65 61.06 19.22
C LEU A 323 -21.62 62.10 18.08
N ILE A 324 -20.98 61.80 16.94
CA ILE A 324 -20.96 62.68 15.76
C ILE A 324 -22.24 62.50 14.94
N ASP A 325 -22.71 61.26 14.76
CA ASP A 325 -23.96 60.98 14.02
C ASP A 325 -25.23 61.42 14.78
N GLN A 326 -25.18 61.56 16.11
CA GLN A 326 -26.31 62.06 16.93
C GLN A 326 -26.36 63.59 17.05
N LEU A 327 -25.28 64.31 16.76
CA LEU A 327 -25.25 65.78 16.85
C LEU A 327 -25.65 66.46 15.53
N ASP A 328 -25.51 65.78 14.39
CA ASP A 328 -25.92 66.28 13.07
C ASP A 328 -27.44 66.12 12.81
N GLU A 329 -28.19 65.37 13.63
CA GLU A 329 -29.65 65.19 13.50
C GLU A 329 -30.49 66.17 14.36
N GLU A 330 -29.89 67.05 15.19
CA GLU A 330 -30.62 67.99 16.08
C GLU A 330 -30.40 69.48 15.74
N TRP A 331 -29.75 69.84 14.61
CA TRP A 331 -29.50 71.24 14.21
C TRP A 331 -30.05 71.66 12.83
N ASP A 332 -30.81 70.81 12.13
CA ASP A 332 -31.40 71.13 10.80
C ASP A 332 -32.95 71.06 10.74
N ASP A 333 -33.65 71.34 11.86
CA ASP A 333 -35.07 71.80 11.89
C ASP A 333 -35.31 72.81 13.04
#